data_AF-V8N5U0-F1
#
_entry.id   AF-V8N5U0-F1
#
_cell.length_a   1.000
_cell.length_b   1.000
_cell.length_c   1.000
_cell.angle_alpha   90.00
_cell.angle_beta   90.00
_cell.angle_gamma   90.00
#
_symmetry.space_group_name_H-M   'P 1'
#
loop_
_entity.id
_entity.type
_entity.pdbx_description
1 polymer ?
#
loop_
_entity_poly.entity_id
_entity_poly.type
_entity_poly.pdbx_seq_one_letter_code
_entity_poly.pdbx_strand_id
1 'polypeptide(L)'
;NVTVTVKAQVKVTNREYNKSLEDLSSYYSLEIQAQFKKQMNNVYGAVPGYLDVEILGMRNGSIIVDHKVIFQVQIQNNQEMIEQQVANITEEVRHSLTEIQSDGHCARGPGMV
;
A
#
# COMPACT_ATOMS: atom_id res chain seq x y z
N ASN A 1 -10.92 13.60 -15.81
CA ASN A 1 -10.09 12.84 -14.84
C ASN A 1 -10.16 11.37 -15.22
N VAL A 2 -9.02 10.70 -15.21
CA VAL A 2 -8.90 9.25 -15.39
C VAL A 2 -8.54 8.65 -14.04
N THR A 3 -9.17 7.53 -13.70
CA THR A 3 -8.81 6.78 -12.49
C THR A 3 -7.83 5.68 -12.87
N VAL A 4 -6.64 5.72 -12.29
CA VAL A 4 -5.62 4.68 -12.44
C VAL A 4 -5.60 3.87 -11.14
N THR A 5 -5.61 2.54 -11.25
CA THR A 5 -5.50 1.67 -10.08
C THR A 5 -4.33 0.72 -10.26
N VAL A 6 -3.43 0.70 -9.27
CA VAL A 6 -2.29 -0.22 -9.24
C VAL A 6 -2.56 -1.25 -8.16
N LYS A 7 -2.57 -2.53 -8.53
CA LYS A 7 -2.69 -3.63 -7.57
C LYS A 7 -1.32 -3.94 -6.98
N ALA A 8 -1.26 -4.06 -5.66
CA ALA A 8 -0.05 -4.40 -4.94
C ALA A 8 -0.36 -5.38 -3.81
N GLN A 9 0.70 -6.05 -3.35
CA GLN A 9 0.65 -6.92 -2.19
C GLN A 9 1.82 -6.55 -1.28
N VAL A 10 1.54 -6.44 0.02
CA VAL A 10 2.55 -6.19 1.04
C VAL A 10 2.38 -7.12 2.22
N LYS A 11 3.50 -7.46 2.85
CA LYS A 11 3.52 -8.29 4.05
C LYS A 11 3.67 -7.38 5.27
N VAL A 12 2.68 -7.40 6.15
CA VAL A 12 2.79 -6.83 7.49
C VAL A 12 3.51 -7.85 8.37
N THR A 13 4.44 -7.41 9.22
CA THR A 13 5.26 -8.31 10.05
C THR A 13 5.20 -7.98 11.54
N ASN A 14 4.68 -6.81 11.89
CA ASN A 14 4.57 -6.30 13.26
C ASN A 14 3.20 -6.56 13.91
N ARG A 15 2.37 -7.41 13.29
CA ARG A 15 1.03 -7.78 13.77
C ARG A 15 0.81 -9.27 13.57
N GLU A 16 0.04 -9.88 14.47
CA GLU A 16 -0.31 -11.30 14.36
C GLU A 16 -1.55 -11.50 13.51
N TYR A 17 -1.51 -12.53 12.66
CA TYR A 17 -2.68 -12.95 11.92
C TYR A 17 -3.73 -13.56 12.84
N ASN A 18 -4.99 -13.21 12.61
CA ASN A 18 -6.16 -13.88 13.18
C ASN A 18 -7.17 -14.16 12.04
N LYS A 19 -7.90 -15.27 12.12
CA LYS A 19 -8.99 -15.63 11.19
C LYS A 19 -10.04 -14.54 11.05
N SER A 20 -10.25 -13.69 12.05
CA SER A 20 -11.16 -12.54 11.94
C SER A 20 -10.78 -11.57 10.81
N LEU A 21 -9.53 -11.60 10.33
CA LEU A 21 -9.07 -10.79 9.19
C LEU A 21 -9.62 -11.25 7.84
N GLU A 22 -10.12 -12.49 7.75
CA GLU A 22 -10.81 -12.99 6.56
C GLU A 22 -12.14 -12.27 6.34
N ASP A 23 -12.74 -11.73 7.41
CA ASP A 23 -13.90 -10.85 7.37
C ASP A 23 -13.46 -9.37 7.46
N LEU A 24 -13.55 -8.65 6.35
CA LEU A 24 -13.21 -7.23 6.27
C LEU A 24 -14.09 -6.31 7.15
N SER A 25 -15.21 -6.82 7.67
CA SER A 25 -16.10 -6.07 8.57
C SER A 25 -15.82 -6.33 10.06
N SER A 26 -14.95 -7.28 10.40
CA SER A 26 -14.64 -7.60 11.79
C SER A 26 -13.87 -6.45 12.47
N TYR A 27 -14.03 -6.31 13.78
CA TYR A 27 -13.38 -5.23 14.55
C TYR A 27 -11.86 -5.21 14.36
N TYR A 28 -11.19 -6.37 14.45
CA TYR A 28 -9.75 -6.48 14.29
C TYR A 28 -9.30 -6.17 12.85
N SER A 29 -10.11 -6.57 11.87
CA SER A 29 -9.89 -6.23 10.47
C SER A 29 -9.97 -4.72 10.22
N LEU A 30 -11.00 -4.06 10.74
CA LEU A 30 -11.16 -2.61 10.61
C LEU A 30 -10.02 -1.84 11.29
N GLU A 31 -9.54 -2.31 12.44
CA GLU A 31 -8.37 -1.72 13.11
C GLU A 31 -7.12 -1.78 12.23
N ILE A 32 -6.81 -2.96 11.68
CA ILE A 32 -5.65 -3.15 10.80
C ILE A 32 -5.81 -2.34 9.52
N GLN A 33 -7.01 -2.32 8.91
CA GLN A 33 -7.29 -1.51 7.74
C GLN A 33 -7.03 -0.03 8.00
N ALA A 34 -7.53 0.52 9.12
CA ALA A 34 -7.32 1.92 9.47
C ALA A 34 -5.83 2.27 9.65
N GLN A 35 -5.08 1.42 10.36
CA GLN A 35 -3.64 1.60 10.54
C GLN A 35 -2.87 1.48 9.23
N PHE A 36 -3.22 0.48 8.42
CA PHE A 36 -2.62 0.27 7.10
C PHE A 36 -2.83 1.46 6.19
N LYS A 37 -4.08 1.95 6.05
CA LYS A 37 -4.40 3.14 5.25
C LYS A 37 -3.60 4.35 5.70
N LYS A 38 -3.52 4.58 7.01
CA LYS A 38 -2.73 5.70 7.57
C LYS A 38 -1.26 5.62 7.18
N GLN A 39 -0.66 4.44 7.19
CA GLN A 39 0.74 4.26 6.79
C GLN A 39 0.90 4.44 5.27
N MET A 40 0.02 3.85 4.47
CA MET A 40 0.11 3.95 3.01
C MET A 40 -0.15 5.36 2.48
N ASN A 41 -0.90 6.20 3.21
CA ASN A 41 -1.01 7.62 2.91
C ASN A 41 0.35 8.34 2.96
N ASN A 42 1.25 7.93 3.85
CA ASN A 42 2.60 8.49 3.91
C ASN A 42 3.48 7.95 2.77
N VAL A 43 3.35 6.66 2.46
CA VAL A 43 4.10 6.00 1.39
C VAL A 43 3.75 6.57 0.02
N TYR A 44 2.46 6.62 -0.32
CA TYR A 44 2.00 7.01 -1.65
C TYR A 44 1.64 8.49 -1.76
N GLY A 45 1.57 9.22 -0.64
CA GLY A 45 1.16 10.63 -0.62
C GLY A 45 2.07 11.55 -1.42
N ALA A 46 3.32 11.14 -1.67
CA ALA A 46 4.25 11.88 -2.52
C ALA A 46 3.96 11.70 -4.03
N VAL A 47 3.23 10.65 -4.42
CA VAL A 47 2.95 10.34 -5.83
C VAL A 47 1.78 11.22 -6.32
N PRO A 48 1.97 12.04 -7.37
CA PRO A 48 0.94 12.95 -7.84
C PRO A 48 -0.36 12.22 -8.23
N GLY A 49 -1.48 12.78 -7.76
CA GLY A 49 -2.80 12.23 -8.01
C GLY A 49 -3.20 11.08 -7.10
N TYR A 50 -2.39 10.71 -6.10
CA TYR A 50 -2.80 9.74 -5.08
C TYR A 50 -4.11 10.17 -4.41
N LEU A 51 -5.05 9.22 -4.30
CA LEU A 51 -6.38 9.45 -3.75
C LEU A 51 -6.62 8.62 -2.48
N ASP A 52 -6.50 7.30 -2.56
CA ASP A 52 -6.71 6.39 -1.42
C ASP A 52 -6.10 5.01 -1.73
N VAL A 53 -6.11 4.14 -0.72
CA VAL A 53 -5.92 2.70 -0.87
C VAL A 53 -7.21 1.94 -0.55
N GLU A 54 -7.51 0.92 -1.34
CA GLU A 54 -8.62 -0.01 -1.12
C GLU A 54 -8.05 -1.39 -0.77
N ILE A 55 -8.38 -1.90 0.41
CA ILE A 55 -7.94 -3.24 0.85
C ILE A 55 -8.92 -4.27 0.29
N LEU A 56 -8.40 -5.21 -0.48
CA LEU A 56 -9.17 -6.26 -1.15
C LEU A 56 -9.26 -7.52 -0.30
N GLY A 57 -8.28 -7.75 0.57
CA GLY A 57 -8.24 -8.92 1.43
C GLY A 57 -7.00 -8.98 2.32
N MET A 58 -7.10 -9.78 3.38
CA MET A 58 -6.01 -10.06 4.30
C MET A 58 -5.91 -11.56 4.56
N ARG A 59 -4.70 -12.13 4.44
CA ARG A 59 -4.50 -13.58 4.51
C ARG A 59 -3.24 -13.99 5.28
N ASN A 60 -3.21 -15.25 5.72
CA ASN A 60 -2.18 -15.80 6.59
C ASN A 60 -0.78 -15.79 5.94
N GLY A 61 0.26 -15.62 6.77
CA GLY A 61 1.66 -15.43 6.37
C GLY A 61 2.37 -14.26 7.09
N SER A 62 1.82 -13.83 8.24
CA SER A 62 2.00 -12.57 9.01
C SER A 62 1.04 -11.40 8.67
N ILE A 63 -0.01 -11.64 7.87
CA ILE A 63 -0.93 -10.65 7.28
C ILE A 63 -0.36 -10.11 5.97
N ILE A 64 -0.67 -10.85 4.91
CA ILE A 64 -0.53 -10.39 3.54
C ILE A 64 -1.75 -9.53 3.23
N VAL A 65 -1.53 -8.26 2.91
CA VAL A 65 -2.58 -7.31 2.51
C VAL A 65 -2.56 -7.21 0.99
N ASP A 66 -3.65 -7.61 0.36
CA ASP A 66 -3.90 -7.36 -1.06
C ASP A 66 -4.65 -6.03 -1.17
N HIS A 67 -4.11 -5.04 -1.88
CA HIS A 67 -4.71 -3.71 -1.99
C HIS A 67 -4.61 -3.10 -3.39
N LYS A 68 -5.47 -2.13 -3.67
CA LYS A 68 -5.34 -1.21 -4.80
C LYS A 68 -4.89 0.15 -4.30
N VAL A 69 -3.96 0.76 -5.00
CA VAL A 69 -3.62 2.17 -4.86
C VAL A 69 -4.39 2.94 -5.93
N ILE A 70 -5.17 3.93 -5.53
CA ILE A 70 -6.08 4.67 -6.41
C ILE A 70 -5.51 6.05 -6.69
N PHE A 71 -5.43 6.40 -7.97
CA PHE A 71 -4.97 7.69 -8.44
C PHE A 71 -6.04 8.38 -9.29
N GLN A 72 -6.26 9.67 -9.05
CA GLN A 72 -7.14 10.53 -9.83
C GLN A 72 -6.29 11.53 -10.60
N VAL A 73 -6.10 11.31 -11.91
CA VAL A 73 -5.19 12.10 -12.74
C VAL A 73 -5.91 12.84 -13.85
N GLN A 74 -5.42 14.03 -14.17
CA GLN A 74 -5.88 14.81 -15.32
C GLN A 74 -4.98 14.49 -16.52
N ILE A 75 -5.41 13.55 -17.34
CA ILE A 75 -4.72 13.18 -18.57
C ILE A 75 -5.58 13.65 -19.74
N GLN A 76 -4.95 14.20 -20.77
CA GLN A 76 -5.61 14.37 -22.06
C GLN A 76 -6.05 13.00 -22.56
N ASN A 77 -7.22 12.91 -23.19
CA ASN A 77 -7.79 11.63 -23.65
C ASN A 77 -7.07 11.11 -24.91
N ASN A 78 -5.77 10.91 -24.79
CA ASN A 78 -4.87 10.34 -25.77
C ASN A 78 -4.33 9.03 -25.20
N GLN A 79 -4.52 7.94 -25.95
CA GLN A 79 -4.13 6.60 -25.54
C GLN A 79 -2.64 6.51 -25.15
N GLU A 80 -1.75 7.11 -25.94
CA GLU A 80 -0.31 7.07 -25.68
C GLU A 80 0.06 7.78 -24.38
N MET A 81 -0.59 8.92 -24.10
CA MET A 81 -0.38 9.66 -22.85
C MET A 81 -0.94 8.90 -21.65
N ILE A 82 -2.06 8.21 -21.80
CA ILE A 82 -2.63 7.36 -20.75
C ILE A 82 -1.67 6.21 -20.43
N GLU A 83 -1.16 5.52 -21.45
CA GLU A 83 -0.21 4.42 -21.28
C GLU A 83 1.09 4.89 -20.61
N GLN A 84 1.66 6.01 -21.04
CA GLN A 84 2.84 6.62 -20.41
C GLN A 84 2.59 6.99 -18.94
N GLN A 85 1.44 7.61 -18.64
CA GLN A 85 1.11 8.00 -17.28
C GLN A 85 0.91 6.79 -16.36
N VAL A 86 0.25 5.73 -16.86
CA VAL A 86 0.06 4.47 -16.13
C VAL A 86 1.40 3.81 -15.83
N ALA A 87 2.32 3.79 -16.80
CA ALA A 87 3.66 3.25 -16.60
C ALA A 87 4.43 4.04 -15.51
N ASN A 88 4.43 5.37 -15.59
CA ASN A 88 5.09 6.23 -14.61
C ASN A 88 4.52 6.04 -13.20
N ILE A 89 3.19 6.04 -13.05
CA ILE A 89 2.55 5.82 -11.74
C ILE A 89 2.91 4.44 -11.18
N THR A 90 2.94 3.42 -12.04
CA THR A 90 3.30 2.05 -11.62
C THR A 90 4.74 1.99 -11.10
N GLU A 91 5.67 2.67 -11.77
CA GLU A 91 7.06 2.76 -11.31
C GLU A 91 7.21 3.56 -10.02
N GLU A 92 6.49 4.67 -9.84
CA GLU A 92 6.50 5.45 -8.60
C GLU A 92 5.92 4.65 -7.42
N VAL A 93 4.83 3.90 -7.63
CA VAL A 93 4.29 2.97 -6.62
C VAL A 93 5.33 1.91 -6.26
N ARG A 94 6.01 1.33 -7.26
CA ARG A 94 7.08 0.35 -7.04
C ARG A 94 8.22 0.96 -6.23
N HIS A 95 8.67 2.17 -6.57
CA HIS A 95 9.73 2.88 -5.88
C HIS A 95 9.36 3.15 -4.42
N SER A 96 8.16 3.70 -4.19
CA SER A 96 7.63 3.98 -2.85
C SER A 96 7.59 2.72 -1.98
N LEU A 97 7.23 1.57 -2.56
CA LEU A 97 7.23 0.28 -1.86
C LEU A 97 8.63 -0.25 -1.54
N THR A 98 9.62 0.00 -2.40
CA THR A 98 11.01 -0.43 -2.15
C THR A 98 11.68 0.37 -1.04
N GLU A 99 11.34 1.65 -0.88
CA GLU A 99 11.88 2.48 0.20
C GLU A 99 11.48 1.97 1.59
N ILE A 100 10.25 1.44 1.74
CA ILE A 100 9.77 0.86 3.01
C ILE A 100 10.63 -0.35 3.44
N GLN A 101 11.17 -1.11 2.49
CA GLN A 101 12.01 -2.28 2.78
C GLN A 101 13.47 -1.90 3.08
N SER A 102 13.88 -0.68 2.70
CA SER A 102 15.25 -0.18 2.87
C SER A 102 15.53 0.35 4.28
N ASP A 103 14.51 0.57 5.12
CA ASP A 103 14.67 0.88 6.55
C ASP A 103 15.02 -0.39 7.35
N GLY A 104 16.07 -1.08 6.91
CA GLY A 104 16.84 -2.05 7.67
C GLY A 104 17.55 -1.47 8.89
N HIS A 105 17.02 -0.42 9.53
CA HIS A 105 17.34 -0.07 10.91
C HIS A 105 16.56 -0.98 11.87
N CYS A 106 16.83 -2.28 11.78
CA CYS A 106 16.89 -3.10 12.98
C CYS A 106 18.07 -2.56 13.80
N ALA A 107 17.84 -1.51 14.58
CA ALA A 107 18.74 -1.16 15.66
C ALA A 107 18.77 -2.37 16.60
N ARG A 108 19.80 -3.23 16.43
CA ARG A 108 20.34 -4.01 17.53
C ARG A 108 20.55 -3.02 18.66
N GLY A 109 19.69 -3.08 19.68
CA GLY A 109 19.95 -2.37 20.92
C GLY A 109 21.38 -2.68 21.37
N PRO A 110 22.12 -1.71 21.92
CA PRO A 110 23.41 -2.01 22.49
C PRO A 110 23.17 -3.02 23.60
N GLY A 111 23.88 -4.15 23.54
CA GLY A 111 23.87 -5.11 24.63
C GLY A 111 24.17 -4.38 25.93
N MET A 112 23.27 -4.51 26.89
CA MET A 112 23.50 -4.06 28.24
C MET A 112 23.16 -5.21 29.19
N VAL A 113 24.25 -5.66 29.80
CA VAL A 113 24.47 -6.49 31.00
C VAL A 113 24.11 -7.97 30.96
#